data_AF-A0A5B8S4T5-F1
#
_entry.id   AF-A0A5B8S4T5-F1
#
_cell.length_a   1.000
_cell.length_b   1.000
_cell.length_c   1.000
_cell.angle_alpha   90.00
_cell.angle_beta   90.00
_cell.angle_gamma   90.00
#
_symmetry.space_group_name_H-M   'P 1'
#
loop_
_entity.id
_entity.type
_entity.pdbx_description
1 polymer ?
#
loop_
_entity_poly.entity_id
_entity_poly.type
_entity_poly.pdbx_seq_one_letter_code
_entity_poly.pdbx_strand_id
1 'polypeptide(L)'
;MRKSTLLLLAVPGLALAACNDTKSEKTADALEDQADKVRASADATADAMEDRADTMDNKLDGVDSTAEQRTEDKAQAVRDKAENKADALENKADVVRDKGTGASPTPTRT
;
A
#
# COMPACT_ATOMS: atom_id res chain seq x y z
N MET A 1 57.47 4.81 32.48
CA MET A 1 56.30 3.94 32.65
C MET A 1 55.16 4.73 33.30
N ARG A 2 54.19 5.21 32.51
CA ARG A 2 52.86 5.59 33.01
C ARG A 2 51.86 5.06 31.99
N LYS A 3 51.00 4.18 32.48
CA LYS A 3 50.16 3.25 31.72
C LYS A 3 49.01 4.05 31.09
N SER A 4 48.94 4.08 29.76
CA SER A 4 47.75 4.56 29.04
C SER A 4 46.69 3.48 29.11
N THR A 5 45.88 3.50 30.16
CA THR A 5 44.69 2.66 30.28
C THR A 5 43.62 3.22 29.35
N LEU A 6 43.63 2.77 28.10
CA LEU A 6 42.57 3.01 27.13
C LEU A 6 41.40 2.09 27.53
N LEU A 7 40.53 2.58 28.42
CA LEU A 7 39.30 1.90 28.79
C LEU A 7 38.30 2.09 27.64
N LEU A 8 38.37 1.18 26.67
CA LEU A 8 37.38 1.08 25.60
C LEU A 8 36.05 0.64 26.23
N LEU A 9 35.11 1.58 26.34
CA LEU A 9 33.72 1.34 26.69
C LEU A 9 33.11 0.39 25.64
N ALA A 10 33.00 -0.89 25.98
CA ALA A 10 32.12 -1.80 25.27
C ALA A 10 30.68 -1.36 25.55
N VAL A 11 30.00 -0.80 24.53
CA VAL A 11 28.55 -0.57 24.54
C VAL A 11 27.90 -1.66 23.68
N PRO A 12 27.58 -2.85 24.24
CA PRO A 12 26.67 -3.77 23.58
C PRO A 12 25.24 -3.33 23.93
N GLY A 13 24.69 -2.37 23.19
CA GLY A 13 23.36 -1.84 23.50
C GLY A 13 22.50 -1.42 22.30
N LEU A 14 23.10 -1.01 21.18
CA LEU A 14 22.34 -0.47 20.04
C LEU A 14 21.91 -1.50 18.98
N ALA A 15 22.36 -2.76 19.07
CA ALA A 15 22.10 -3.73 18.01
C ALA A 15 20.66 -4.32 18.00
N LEU A 16 19.93 -4.22 19.11
CA LEU A 16 18.60 -4.85 19.23
C LEU A 16 17.49 -4.07 18.51
N ALA A 17 17.57 -2.74 18.46
CA ALA A 17 16.59 -1.90 17.77
C ALA A 17 16.65 -2.09 16.25
N ALA A 18 17.86 -2.03 15.67
CA ALA A 18 18.08 -2.14 14.22
C ALA A 18 17.64 -3.49 13.61
N CYS A 19 17.66 -4.58 14.39
CA CYS A 19 17.18 -5.88 13.94
C CYS A 19 15.64 -5.96 13.88
N ASN A 20 14.91 -5.20 14.72
CA ASN A 20 13.46 -5.17 14.70
C ASN A 20 12.94 -4.29 13.54
N ASP A 21 13.59 -3.15 13.31
CA ASP A 21 13.31 -2.22 12.22
C ASP A 21 13.33 -2.93 10.86
N THR A 22 14.42 -3.64 10.57
CA THR A 22 14.59 -4.34 9.28
C THR A 22 13.49 -5.37 9.00
N LYS A 23 12.91 -5.98 10.04
CA LYS A 23 11.84 -6.96 9.89
C LYS A 23 10.49 -6.29 9.69
N SER A 24 10.24 -5.20 10.41
CA SER A 24 9.03 -4.38 10.24
C SER A 24 8.99 -3.74 8.86
N GLU A 25 10.09 -3.14 8.38
CA GLU A 25 10.16 -2.56 7.03
C GLU A 25 9.84 -3.60 5.96
N LYS A 26 10.49 -4.78 5.99
CA LYS A 26 10.18 -5.86 5.03
C LYS A 26 8.72 -6.32 5.07
N THR A 27 8.09 -6.23 6.24
CA THR A 27 6.68 -6.61 6.41
C THR A 27 5.77 -5.51 5.87
N ALA A 28 6.12 -4.24 6.08
CA ALA A 28 5.43 -3.09 5.50
C ALA A 28 5.53 -3.10 3.96
N ASP A 29 6.73 -3.29 3.41
CA ASP A 29 6.96 -3.41 1.96
C ASP A 29 6.09 -4.52 1.35
N ALA A 30 6.01 -5.69 2.01
CA ALA A 30 5.19 -6.80 1.53
C ALA A 30 3.67 -6.54 1.57
N LEU A 31 3.22 -5.60 2.41
CA LEU A 31 1.83 -5.14 2.47
C LEU A 31 1.55 -4.10 1.38
N GLU A 32 2.48 -3.17 1.13
CA GLU A 32 2.43 -2.20 0.03
C GLU A 32 2.44 -2.92 -1.32
N ASP A 33 3.34 -3.89 -1.53
CA ASP A 33 3.36 -4.77 -2.71
C ASP A 33 2.02 -5.50 -2.93
N GLN A 34 1.31 -5.83 -1.85
CA GLN A 34 -0.01 -6.43 -1.95
C GLN A 34 -1.09 -5.41 -2.31
N ALA A 35 -0.99 -4.18 -1.80
CA ALA A 35 -1.88 -3.08 -2.16
C ALA A 35 -1.78 -2.78 -3.66
N ASP A 36 -0.55 -2.69 -4.19
CA ASP A 36 -0.29 -2.47 -5.61
C ASP A 36 -0.86 -3.59 -6.49
N LYS A 37 -0.68 -4.85 -6.08
CA LYS A 37 -1.28 -6.00 -6.79
C LYS A 37 -2.81 -5.96 -6.79
N VAL A 38 -3.41 -5.47 -5.70
CA VAL A 38 -4.86 -5.31 -5.61
C VAL A 38 -5.34 -4.23 -6.59
N ARG A 39 -4.68 -3.06 -6.63
CA ARG A 39 -4.99 -1.98 -7.58
C ARG A 39 -4.83 -2.46 -9.02
N ALA A 40 -3.66 -3.01 -9.36
CA ALA A 40 -3.35 -3.48 -10.71
C ALA A 40 -4.33 -4.57 -11.20
N SER A 41 -4.71 -5.51 -10.34
CA SER A 41 -5.69 -6.53 -10.71
C SER A 41 -7.10 -5.97 -10.92
N ALA A 42 -7.46 -4.93 -10.17
CA ALA A 42 -8.75 -4.28 -10.29
C ALA A 42 -8.81 -3.39 -11.53
N ASP A 43 -7.75 -2.63 -11.82
CA ASP A 43 -7.61 -1.86 -13.06
C ASP A 43 -7.74 -2.77 -14.27
N ALA A 44 -6.98 -3.87 -14.34
CA ALA A 44 -7.11 -4.82 -15.45
C ALA A 44 -8.52 -5.43 -15.60
N THR A 45 -9.25 -5.57 -14.49
CA THR A 45 -10.65 -6.04 -14.51
C THR A 45 -11.60 -4.94 -14.98
N ALA A 46 -11.41 -3.71 -14.50
CA ALA A 46 -12.19 -2.55 -14.87
C ALA A 46 -11.99 -2.19 -16.34
N ASP A 47 -10.76 -2.18 -16.83
CA ASP A 47 -10.41 -1.96 -18.23
C ASP A 47 -11.11 -2.98 -19.14
N ALA A 48 -11.11 -4.28 -18.77
CA ALA A 48 -11.81 -5.31 -19.53
C ALA A 48 -13.34 -5.14 -19.53
N MET A 49 -13.89 -4.46 -18.52
CA MET A 49 -15.32 -4.13 -18.44
C MET A 49 -15.64 -2.88 -19.27
N GLU A 50 -14.77 -1.87 -19.26
CA GLU A 50 -14.83 -0.67 -20.11
C GLU A 50 -14.72 -1.06 -21.60
N ASP A 51 -13.75 -1.89 -21.98
CA ASP A 51 -13.63 -2.46 -23.34
C ASP A 51 -14.93 -3.16 -23.77
N ARG A 52 -15.58 -3.85 -22.84
CA ARG A 52 -16.86 -4.50 -23.11
C ARG A 52 -17.99 -3.47 -23.23
N ALA A 53 -17.98 -2.41 -22.44
CA ALA A 53 -18.94 -1.32 -22.53
C ALA A 53 -18.88 -0.66 -23.91
N ASP A 54 -17.67 -0.32 -24.37
CA ASP A 54 -17.40 0.25 -25.71
C ASP A 54 -17.96 -0.64 -26.84
N THR A 55 -17.86 -1.97 -26.71
CA THR A 55 -18.40 -2.88 -27.73
C THR A 55 -19.93 -2.92 -27.77
N MET A 56 -20.59 -2.50 -26.69
CA MET A 56 -22.05 -2.40 -26.63
C MET A 56 -22.54 -1.08 -27.23
N ASP A 57 -21.69 -0.06 -27.29
CA ASP A 57 -21.95 1.12 -28.09
C ASP A 57 -21.73 0.83 -29.58
N ASN A 58 -22.70 0.14 -30.16
CA ASN A 58 -22.71 -0.16 -31.60
C ASN A 58 -23.03 1.10 -32.45
N LYS A 59 -23.26 2.26 -31.82
CA LYS A 59 -23.61 3.49 -32.50
C LYS A 59 -22.73 4.62 -31.98
N LEU A 60 -21.75 5.03 -32.78
CA LEU A 60 -21.01 6.29 -32.61
C LEU A 60 -21.92 7.55 -32.79
N ASP A 61 -23.14 7.54 -32.23
CA ASP A 61 -24.05 8.67 -32.13
C ASP A 61 -23.84 9.47 -30.84
N GLY A 62 -22.98 8.98 -29.93
CA GLY A 62 -22.57 9.67 -28.70
C GLY A 62 -23.63 9.62 -27.61
N VAL A 63 -24.56 8.65 -27.67
CA VAL A 63 -25.58 8.44 -26.65
C VAL A 63 -25.36 7.07 -26.00
N ASP A 64 -24.70 7.08 -24.84
CA ASP A 64 -24.40 5.85 -24.12
C ASP A 64 -25.69 5.10 -23.77
N SER A 65 -25.69 3.81 -24.05
CA SER A 65 -26.84 2.98 -23.70
C SER A 65 -26.92 2.80 -22.18
N THR A 66 -28.13 2.56 -21.64
CA THR A 66 -28.27 2.19 -20.21
C THR A 66 -27.46 0.92 -19.86
N ALA A 67 -27.19 0.05 -20.84
CA ALA A 67 -26.37 -1.13 -20.61
C ALA A 67 -24.88 -0.78 -20.44
N GLU A 68 -24.38 0.14 -21.26
CA GLU A 68 -23.01 0.65 -21.26
C GLU A 68 -22.69 1.38 -19.97
N GLN A 69 -23.50 2.39 -19.60
CA GLN A 69 -23.37 3.09 -18.31
C GLN A 69 -23.36 2.13 -17.13
N ARG A 70 -24.24 1.11 -17.12
CA ARG A 70 -24.25 0.09 -16.06
C ARG A 70 -22.99 -0.78 -16.01
N THR A 71 -22.25 -0.87 -17.10
CA THR A 71 -21.01 -1.65 -17.17
C THR A 71 -19.84 -0.81 -16.69
N GLU A 72 -19.78 0.46 -17.11
CA GLU A 72 -18.84 1.46 -16.59
C GLU A 72 -19.01 1.67 -15.08
N ASP A 73 -20.25 1.83 -14.59
CA ASP A 73 -20.55 1.96 -13.16
C ASP A 73 -19.99 0.79 -12.34
N LYS A 74 -20.03 -0.43 -12.92
CA LYS A 74 -19.47 -1.60 -12.26
C LYS A 74 -17.95 -1.62 -12.33
N ALA A 75 -17.34 -1.15 -13.41
CA ALA A 75 -15.89 -1.00 -13.52
C ALA A 75 -15.39 -0.03 -12.45
N GLN A 76 -16.07 1.11 -12.28
CA GLN A 76 -15.78 2.06 -11.21
C GLN A 76 -15.95 1.42 -9.82
N ALA A 77 -17.04 0.69 -9.58
CA ALA A 77 -17.24 0.00 -8.31
C ALA A 77 -16.15 -1.06 -8.01
N VAL A 78 -15.57 -1.67 -9.04
CA VAL A 78 -14.42 -2.57 -8.90
C VAL A 78 -13.17 -1.80 -8.46
N ARG A 79 -12.86 -0.67 -9.11
CA ARG A 79 -11.75 0.22 -8.72
C ARG A 79 -11.94 0.71 -7.28
N ASP A 80 -13.11 1.25 -6.94
CA ASP A 80 -13.41 1.77 -5.59
C ASP A 80 -13.22 0.72 -4.49
N LYS A 81 -13.70 -0.50 -4.73
CA LYS A 81 -13.54 -1.59 -3.77
C LYS A 81 -12.08 -2.01 -3.59
N ALA A 82 -11.30 -1.96 -4.67
CA ALA A 82 -9.89 -2.29 -4.65
C ALA A 82 -9.08 -1.21 -3.92
N GLU A 83 -9.36 0.07 -4.17
CA GLU A 83 -8.75 1.20 -3.46
C GLU A 83 -8.99 1.09 -1.95
N ASN A 84 -10.24 0.90 -1.52
CA ASN A 84 -10.54 0.71 -0.10
C ASN A 84 -9.75 -0.44 0.55
N LYS A 85 -9.49 -1.50 -0.21
CA LYS A 85 -8.70 -2.65 0.28
C LYS A 85 -7.20 -2.34 0.28
N ALA A 86 -6.71 -1.66 -0.74
CA ALA A 86 -5.32 -1.22 -0.87
C ALA A 86 -4.97 -0.25 0.26
N ASP A 87 -5.82 0.75 0.51
CA ASP A 87 -5.68 1.69 1.62
C ASP A 87 -5.65 0.96 2.98
N ALA A 88 -6.48 -0.06 3.16
CA ALA A 88 -6.47 -0.86 4.38
C ALA A 88 -5.18 -1.70 4.56
N LEU A 89 -4.47 -2.01 3.47
CA LEU A 89 -3.17 -2.68 3.51
C LEU A 89 -2.04 -1.68 3.79
N GLU A 90 -2.07 -0.51 3.17
CA GLU A 90 -1.11 0.58 3.40
C GLU A 90 -1.19 1.10 4.84
N ASN A 91 -2.40 1.33 5.36
CA ASN A 91 -2.58 1.70 6.76
C ASN A 91 -2.01 0.64 7.72
N LYS A 92 -2.04 -0.64 7.36
CA LYS A 92 -1.41 -1.70 8.15
C LYS A 92 0.12 -1.66 8.01
N ALA A 93 0.63 -1.36 6.82
CA ALA A 93 2.05 -1.19 6.58
C ALA A 93 2.63 -0.08 7.46
N ASP A 94 1.95 1.07 7.51
CA ASP A 94 2.32 2.20 8.38
C ASP A 94 2.33 1.80 9.86
N VAL A 95 1.28 1.13 10.34
CA VAL A 95 1.23 0.64 11.72
C VAL A 95 2.37 -0.34 12.03
N VAL A 96 2.77 -1.18 11.08
CA VAL A 96 3.89 -2.13 11.25
C VAL A 96 5.23 -1.40 11.29
N ARG A 97 5.41 -0.39 10.44
CA ARG A 97 6.59 0.48 10.38
C ARG A 97 6.76 1.26 11.67
N ASP A 98 5.70 1.92 12.13
CA ASP A 98 5.69 2.70 13.38
C ASP A 98 6.01 1.85 14.62
N LYS A 99 5.44 0.64 14.69
CA LYS A 99 5.75 -0.32 15.77
C LYS A 99 7.18 -0.87 15.69
N GLY A 100 7.77 -0.92 14.50
CA GLY A 100 9.15 -1.36 14.28
C GLY A 100 10.16 -0.41 14.90
N THR A 101 9.99 0.88 14.59
CA THR A 101 10.92 1.98 14.93
C THR A 101 10.89 2.42 16.40
N GLY A 102 9.92 1.94 17.18
CA GLY A 102 9.71 2.40 18.56
C GLY A 102 9.39 3.90 18.65
N ALA A 103 9.09 4.56 17.53
CA ALA A 103 8.62 5.92 17.50
C ALA A 103 7.26 5.97 18.21
N SER A 104 7.17 6.76 19.29
CA SER A 104 5.86 7.08 19.87
C SER A 104 4.97 7.68 18.78
N PRO A 105 3.68 7.31 18.72
CA PRO A 105 2.77 7.79 17.69
C PRO A 105 2.78 9.32 17.71
N THR A 106 3.30 9.93 16.65
CA THR A 106 3.17 11.37 16.47
C THR A 106 1.69 11.63 16.22
N PRO A 107 0.99 12.41 17.06
CA PRO A 107 -0.43 12.66 16.85
C PRO A 107 -0.58 13.44 15.55
N THR A 108 -1.20 12.80 14.55
CA THR A 108 -1.60 13.42 13.30
C THR A 108 -2.42 14.65 13.63
N ARG A 109 -1.86 15.84 13.39
CA ARG A 109 -2.52 17.11 13.60
C ARG A 109 -3.61 17.25 12.53
N THR A 110 -4.83 17.45 13.02
CA THR A 110 -6.07 17.81 12.31
C THR A 110 -5.88 18.84 11.21
#